data_AF-A0A8H5UXM2-F1
#
_entry.id   AF-A0A8H5UXM2-F1
#
_cell.length_a   1.000
_cell.length_b   1.000
_cell.length_c   1.000
_cell.angle_alpha   90.00
_cell.angle_beta   90.00
_cell.angle_gamma   90.00
#
_symmetry.space_group_name_H-M   'P 1'
#
loop_
_entity.id
_entity.type
_entity.pdbx_description
1 polymer ?
#
loop_
_entity_poly.entity_id
_entity_poly.type
_entity_poly.pdbx_seq_one_letter_code
_entity_poly.pdbx_strand_id
1 'polypeptide(L)'
;MQWATNDAIAKGVAERSVMNLSLSWMYNAMINSAVKKATSAGITVVVSAGNEGKPASTYSPASASSAITVAASGPDNRRAPFSNYGLCVVFAPGICIPTVSSSVDNGLYYSSGTSAAAAAARVSGLAAYFISSENSRGFKAVKTTLHLTVCQEIELQDFKLLN
;
A
#
# COMPACT_ATOMS: atom_id res chain seq x y z
N MET A 1 7.88 -9.49 9.84
CA MET A 1 8.22 -9.84 8.44
C MET A 1 8.93 -11.18 8.33
N GLN A 2 10.10 -11.38 8.95
CA GLN A 2 10.91 -12.61 8.77
C GLN A 2 10.14 -13.93 9.01
N TRP A 3 9.40 -14.04 10.12
CA TRP A 3 8.58 -15.22 10.39
C TRP A 3 7.52 -15.45 9.31
N ALA A 4 6.73 -14.42 8.98
CA ALA A 4 5.66 -14.51 7.99
C ALA A 4 6.17 -14.89 6.59
N THR A 5 7.34 -14.36 6.20
CA THR A 5 8.00 -14.73 4.94
C THR A 5 8.41 -16.20 4.96
N ASN A 6 9.03 -16.68 6.03
CA ASN A 6 9.44 -18.08 6.14
C ASN A 6 8.24 -19.03 6.16
N ASP A 7 7.17 -18.68 6.87
CA ASP A 7 5.93 -19.47 6.92
C ASP A 7 5.27 -19.58 5.54
N ALA A 8 5.17 -18.46 4.81
CA ALA A 8 4.60 -18.45 3.47
C ALA A 8 5.44 -19.27 2.45
N ILE A 9 6.77 -19.23 2.58
CA ILE A 9 7.68 -20.07 1.78
C ILE A 9 7.48 -21.55 2.15
N ALA A 10 7.50 -21.89 3.43
CA ALA A 10 7.37 -23.27 3.91
C ALA A 10 6.04 -23.91 3.49
N LYS A 11 4.97 -23.12 3.42
CA LYS A 11 3.64 -23.55 2.95
C LYS A 11 3.47 -23.51 1.42
N GLY A 12 4.45 -23.00 0.67
CA GLY A 12 4.36 -22.87 -0.78
C GLY A 12 3.30 -21.86 -1.25
N VAL A 13 2.95 -20.87 -0.43
CA VAL A 13 1.90 -19.87 -0.70
C VAL A 13 2.45 -18.46 -0.88
N ALA A 14 3.76 -18.29 -0.94
CA ALA A 14 4.41 -16.96 -0.99
C ALA A 14 3.90 -16.09 -2.15
N GLU A 15 3.78 -16.64 -3.36
CA GLU A 15 3.25 -15.93 -4.53
C GLU A 15 1.74 -15.62 -4.47
N ARG A 16 1.03 -16.25 -3.53
CA ARG A 16 -0.41 -16.03 -3.27
C ARG A 16 -0.64 -15.20 -2.00
N SER A 17 0.42 -14.69 -1.40
CA SER A 17 0.37 -13.95 -0.14
C SER A 17 0.49 -12.44 -0.38
N VAL A 18 -0.32 -11.69 0.37
CA VAL A 18 -0.23 -10.23 0.46
C VAL A 18 0.18 -9.86 1.88
N MET A 19 1.22 -9.04 2.02
CA MET A 19 1.69 -8.51 3.30
C MET A 19 1.41 -7.00 3.34
N ASN A 20 0.46 -6.62 4.18
CA ASN A 20 0.14 -5.21 4.46
C ASN A 20 1.00 -4.70 5.62
N LEU A 21 1.76 -3.63 5.39
CA LEU A 21 2.62 -2.97 6.37
C LEU A 21 2.19 -1.50 6.51
N SER A 22 1.24 -1.28 7.41
CA SER A 22 0.68 0.05 7.67
C SER A 22 1.42 0.76 8.79
N LEU A 23 2.65 1.10 8.49
CA LEU A 23 3.66 1.65 9.41
C LEU A 23 4.54 2.60 8.60
N SER A 24 5.01 3.65 9.25
CA SER A 24 5.87 4.67 8.66
C SER A 24 6.87 5.13 9.73
N TRP A 25 8.15 5.06 9.40
CA TRP A 25 9.23 5.65 10.18
C TRP A 25 10.18 6.38 9.26
N MET A 26 11.09 7.18 9.82
CA MET A 26 12.24 7.69 9.06
C MET A 26 12.98 6.55 8.36
N TYR A 27 13.56 6.86 7.21
CA TYR A 27 14.29 5.93 6.36
C TYR A 27 15.18 4.97 7.15
N ASN A 28 15.01 3.67 6.87
CA ASN A 28 15.79 2.61 7.48
C ASN A 28 16.10 1.52 6.46
N ALA A 29 17.39 1.38 6.13
CA ALA A 29 17.86 0.42 5.13
C ALA A 29 17.55 -1.04 5.50
N MET A 30 17.55 -1.40 6.79
CA MET A 30 17.22 -2.76 7.23
C MET A 30 15.75 -3.11 6.97
N ILE A 31 14.84 -2.15 7.19
CA ILE A 31 13.41 -2.33 6.88
C ILE A 31 13.23 -2.53 5.36
N ASN A 32 13.87 -1.70 4.54
CA ASN A 32 13.80 -1.82 3.09
C ASN A 32 14.38 -3.16 2.59
N SER A 33 15.48 -3.63 3.19
CA SER A 33 16.07 -4.93 2.88
C SER A 33 15.12 -6.09 3.23
N ALA A 34 14.44 -6.01 4.37
CA ALA A 34 13.46 -7.02 4.76
C ALA A 34 12.23 -7.04 3.82
N VAL A 35 11.76 -5.87 3.38
CA VAL A 35 10.72 -5.77 2.33
C VAL A 35 11.22 -6.40 1.04
N LYS A 36 12.44 -6.08 0.61
CA LYS A 36 13.05 -6.66 -0.59
C LYS A 36 13.09 -8.18 -0.51
N LYS A 37 13.52 -8.74 0.62
CA LYS A 37 13.55 -10.19 0.87
C LYS A 37 12.15 -10.83 0.73
N ALA A 38 11.12 -10.23 1.33
CA ALA A 38 9.75 -10.73 1.20
C ALA A 38 9.26 -10.70 -0.25
N THR A 39 9.50 -9.60 -0.97
CA THR A 39 9.09 -9.45 -2.37
C THR A 39 9.84 -10.38 -3.31
N SER A 40 11.13 -10.63 -3.06
CA SER A 40 11.93 -11.61 -3.81
C SER A 40 11.46 -13.05 -3.60
N ALA A 41 10.80 -13.34 -2.47
CA ALA A 41 10.15 -14.63 -2.24
C ALA A 41 8.79 -14.76 -2.94
N GLY A 42 8.34 -13.73 -3.68
CA GLY A 42 7.06 -13.71 -4.40
C GLY A 42 5.92 -13.03 -3.64
N ILE A 43 6.11 -12.66 -2.38
CA ILE A 43 5.06 -12.01 -1.57
C ILE A 43 4.78 -10.61 -2.10
N THR A 44 3.51 -10.29 -2.33
CA THR A 44 3.11 -8.92 -2.64
C THR A 44 3.14 -8.09 -1.36
N VAL A 45 3.99 -7.07 -1.29
CA VAL A 45 4.09 -6.21 -0.09
C VAL A 45 3.48 -4.85 -0.39
N VAL A 46 2.46 -4.49 0.38
CA VAL A 46 1.75 -3.20 0.30
C VAL A 46 2.08 -2.39 1.54
N VAL A 47 2.50 -1.14 1.37
CA VAL A 47 2.99 -0.28 2.44
C VAL A 47 2.27 1.07 2.43
N SER A 48 2.08 1.68 3.60
CA SER A 48 1.61 3.06 3.69
C SER A 48 2.71 4.04 3.27
N ALA A 49 2.36 5.10 2.53
CA ALA A 49 3.29 6.18 2.20
C ALA A 49 3.74 6.97 3.43
N GLY A 50 2.88 7.06 4.46
CA GLY A 50 3.08 7.87 5.66
C GLY A 50 2.14 9.09 5.68
N ASN A 51 2.00 9.70 6.87
CA ASN A 51 1.04 10.76 7.15
C ASN A 51 1.70 12.08 7.57
N GLU A 52 2.91 12.36 7.06
CA GLU A 52 3.72 13.51 7.45
C GLU A 52 3.74 14.64 6.42
N GLY A 53 3.02 14.49 5.30
CA GLY A 53 2.99 15.47 4.21
C GLY A 53 4.36 15.69 3.55
N LYS A 54 5.19 14.64 3.50
CA LYS A 54 6.59 14.69 3.05
C LYS A 54 6.87 13.68 1.92
N PRO A 55 8.06 13.75 1.28
CA PRO A 55 8.45 12.74 0.30
C PRO A 55 8.48 11.33 0.92
N ALA A 56 7.72 10.40 0.36
CA ALA A 56 7.67 9.00 0.82
C ALA A 56 9.04 8.31 0.75
N SER A 57 9.95 8.80 -0.08
CA SER A 57 11.33 8.33 -0.20
C SER A 57 12.17 8.53 1.07
N THR A 58 11.77 9.43 1.98
CA THR A 58 12.47 9.65 3.26
C THR A 58 11.92 8.78 4.40
N TYR A 59 10.95 7.91 4.10
CA TYR A 59 10.28 7.04 5.06
C TYR A 59 10.45 5.56 4.71
N SER A 60 10.47 4.68 5.69
CA SER A 60 10.48 3.24 5.51
C SER A 60 9.27 2.61 6.21
N PRO A 61 8.65 1.58 5.61
CA PRO A 61 9.01 0.89 4.36
C PRO A 61 8.63 1.62 3.04
N ALA A 62 8.03 2.81 3.09
CA ALA A 62 7.54 3.54 1.91
C ALA A 62 8.57 3.75 0.79
N SER A 63 9.85 3.89 1.14
CA SER A 63 11.00 4.04 0.23
C SER A 63 11.52 2.74 -0.39
N ALA A 64 11.01 1.58 0.03
CA ALA A 64 11.40 0.31 -0.56
C ALA A 64 10.81 0.18 -1.98
N SER A 65 11.66 0.25 -3.01
CA SER A 65 11.23 0.26 -4.42
C SER A 65 10.48 -1.01 -4.86
N SER A 66 10.69 -2.12 -4.15
CA SER A 66 9.97 -3.37 -4.38
C SER A 66 8.63 -3.46 -3.64
N ALA A 67 8.25 -2.47 -2.84
CA ALA A 67 6.90 -2.38 -2.29
C ALA A 67 5.92 -1.74 -3.27
N ILE A 68 4.63 -1.88 -2.96
CA ILE A 68 3.56 -1.04 -3.48
C ILE A 68 3.25 0.00 -2.40
N THR A 69 3.73 1.22 -2.62
CA THR A 69 3.58 2.33 -1.67
C THR A 69 2.28 3.07 -1.95
N VAL A 70 1.42 3.20 -0.94
CA VAL A 70 0.06 3.73 -1.09
C VAL A 70 -0.11 5.05 -0.34
N ALA A 71 -0.42 6.10 -1.08
CA ALA A 71 -0.80 7.42 -0.61
C ALA A 71 -2.34 7.52 -0.45
N ALA A 72 -2.80 8.46 0.36
CA ALA A 72 -4.21 8.68 0.62
C ALA A 72 -4.74 9.84 -0.23
N SER A 73 -5.87 9.62 -0.90
CA SER A 73 -6.67 10.67 -1.54
C SER A 73 -7.96 10.96 -0.78
N GLY A 74 -8.44 12.19 -0.92
CA GLY A 74 -9.76 12.64 -0.49
C GLY A 74 -10.86 12.35 -1.52
N PRO A 75 -12.12 12.64 -1.16
CA PRO A 75 -13.27 12.48 -2.06
C PRO A 75 -13.26 13.42 -3.26
N ASP A 76 -12.43 14.48 -3.23
CA ASP A 76 -12.18 15.39 -4.34
C ASP A 76 -11.10 14.88 -5.30
N ASN A 77 -10.69 13.61 -5.16
CA ASN A 77 -9.59 12.96 -5.89
C ASN A 77 -8.23 13.67 -5.74
N ARG A 78 -8.08 14.53 -4.74
CA ARG A 78 -6.80 15.16 -4.42
C ARG A 78 -6.06 14.39 -3.35
N ARG A 79 -4.73 14.47 -3.37
CA ARG A 79 -3.92 13.96 -2.27
C ARG A 79 -4.39 14.58 -0.94
N ALA A 80 -4.60 13.73 0.06
CA ALA A 80 -4.87 14.20 1.41
C ALA A 80 -3.68 15.03 1.92
N PRO A 81 -3.87 16.23 2.51
CA PRO A 81 -2.75 17.10 2.90
C PRO A 81 -1.68 16.41 3.75
N PHE A 82 -2.11 15.52 4.65
CA PHE A 82 -1.22 14.72 5.50
C PHE A 82 -0.49 13.60 4.75
N SER A 83 -0.97 13.12 3.60
CA SER A 83 -0.36 11.97 2.93
C SER A 83 1.01 12.31 2.39
N ASN A 84 1.99 11.44 2.61
CA ASN A 84 3.26 11.51 1.90
C ASN A 84 3.07 11.31 0.39
N TYR A 85 4.04 11.78 -0.40
CA TYR A 85 3.97 11.85 -1.87
C TYR A 85 5.29 11.46 -2.54
N GLY A 86 5.27 11.23 -3.86
CA GLY A 86 6.46 10.97 -4.66
C GLY A 86 6.16 10.19 -5.93
N LEU A 87 7.18 9.99 -6.78
CA LEU A 87 7.04 9.38 -8.11
C LEU A 87 6.62 7.90 -8.10
N CYS A 88 6.74 7.20 -6.97
CA CYS A 88 6.50 5.75 -6.87
C CYS A 88 5.32 5.42 -5.95
N VAL A 89 4.39 6.35 -5.73
CA VAL A 89 3.20 6.11 -4.89
C VAL A 89 1.96 5.92 -5.77
N VAL A 90 1.12 4.95 -5.41
CA VAL A 90 -0.24 4.83 -5.94
C VAL A 90 -1.20 5.49 -4.94
N PHE A 91 -2.31 6.05 -5.41
CA PHE A 91 -3.31 6.63 -4.49
C PHE A 91 -4.49 5.67 -4.30
N ALA A 92 -5.04 5.69 -3.09
CA ALA A 92 -6.32 5.10 -2.79
C ALA A 92 -7.10 5.98 -1.80
N PRO A 93 -8.43 5.89 -1.75
CA PRO A 93 -9.23 6.67 -0.82
C PRO A 93 -8.79 6.45 0.62
N GLY A 94 -8.47 7.54 1.33
CA GLY A 94 -7.96 7.49 2.68
C GLY A 94 -8.45 8.58 3.63
N ILE A 95 -9.46 9.35 3.23
CA ILE A 95 -10.15 10.32 4.10
C ILE A 95 -11.55 9.80 4.42
N CYS A 96 -11.93 9.88 5.71
CA CYS A 96 -13.26 9.53 6.21
C CYS A 96 -13.73 8.13 5.77
N ILE A 97 -12.86 7.14 5.94
CA ILE A 97 -13.13 5.76 5.56
C ILE A 97 -13.89 5.07 6.70
N PRO A 98 -15.08 4.51 6.44
CA PRO A 98 -15.80 3.71 7.43
C PRO A 98 -15.03 2.41 7.70
N THR A 99 -14.77 2.13 8.97
CA THR A 99 -14.05 0.96 9.47
C THR A 99 -14.69 0.43 10.75
N VAL A 100 -14.30 -0.77 11.15
CA VAL A 100 -14.57 -1.30 12.48
C VAL A 100 -13.55 -0.75 13.49
N SER A 101 -13.95 -0.67 14.77
CA SER A 101 -13.08 -0.26 15.87
C SER A 101 -13.38 -1.11 17.10
N SER A 102 -12.34 -1.51 17.84
CA SER A 102 -12.51 -2.21 19.12
C SER A 102 -13.15 -1.35 20.20
N SER A 103 -13.21 -0.03 19.99
CA SER A 103 -13.83 0.92 20.91
C SER A 103 -15.31 1.19 20.60
N VAL A 104 -15.85 0.61 19.53
CA VAL A 104 -17.24 0.81 19.10
C VAL A 104 -17.87 -0.55 18.84
N ASP A 105 -18.85 -0.93 19.66
CA ASP A 105 -19.57 -2.18 19.49
C ASP A 105 -20.66 -2.02 18.41
N ASN A 106 -20.67 -2.90 17.41
CA ASN A 106 -21.62 -2.91 16.29
C ASN A 106 -21.88 -1.57 15.58
N GLY A 107 -20.85 -0.73 15.43
CA GLY A 107 -20.94 0.56 14.75
C GLY A 107 -19.78 0.85 13.80
N LEU A 108 -19.97 1.85 12.94
CA LEU A 108 -18.92 2.35 12.05
C LEU A 108 -18.10 3.41 12.78
N TYR A 109 -16.78 3.25 12.72
CA TYR A 109 -15.80 4.27 13.07
C TYR A 109 -15.24 4.88 11.78
N TYR A 110 -15.15 6.19 11.69
CA TYR A 110 -14.57 6.85 10.51
C TYR A 110 -13.12 7.21 10.79
N SER A 111 -12.22 6.70 9.96
CA SER A 111 -10.78 6.93 10.09
C SER A 111 -10.20 7.55 8.83
N SER A 112 -9.17 8.39 9.00
CA SER A 112 -8.41 8.97 7.90
C SER A 112 -6.93 8.65 8.06
N GLY A 113 -6.28 8.22 6.98
CA GLY A 113 -4.86 7.87 6.97
C GLY A 113 -4.44 7.06 5.76
N THR A 114 -3.13 6.92 5.56
CA THR A 114 -2.55 5.94 4.60
C THR A 114 -2.52 4.50 5.14
N SER A 115 -2.94 4.30 6.40
CA SER A 115 -2.80 3.07 7.20
C SER A 115 -3.86 1.99 6.91
N ALA A 116 -3.83 0.89 7.68
CA ALA A 116 -4.59 -0.36 7.53
C ALA A 116 -6.12 -0.21 7.57
N ALA A 117 -6.64 0.93 8.02
CA ALA A 117 -8.08 1.21 7.98
C ALA A 117 -8.54 1.81 6.64
N ALA A 118 -7.60 2.21 5.78
CA ALA A 118 -7.87 3.12 4.68
C ALA A 118 -7.10 2.71 3.41
N ALA A 119 -6.12 3.50 2.97
CA ALA A 119 -5.56 3.39 1.63
C ALA A 119 -4.81 2.06 1.39
N ALA A 120 -3.84 1.71 2.25
CA ALA A 120 -3.01 0.50 2.07
C ALA A 120 -3.80 -0.81 2.18
N ALA A 121 -4.81 -0.87 3.05
CA ALA A 121 -5.64 -2.07 3.18
C ALA A 121 -6.57 -2.29 1.99
N ARG A 122 -7.12 -1.22 1.40
CA ARG A 122 -7.90 -1.33 0.16
C ARG A 122 -7.06 -1.88 -0.98
N VAL A 123 -5.84 -1.38 -1.16
CA VAL A 123 -4.91 -1.90 -2.19
C VAL A 123 -4.48 -3.34 -1.88
N SER A 124 -4.33 -3.70 -0.61
CA SER A 124 -4.05 -5.09 -0.21
C SER A 124 -5.21 -6.04 -0.53
N GLY A 125 -6.45 -5.60 -0.32
CA GLY A 125 -7.65 -6.34 -0.72
C GLY A 125 -7.76 -6.51 -2.23
N LEU A 126 -7.50 -5.44 -3.00
CA LEU A 126 -7.48 -5.49 -4.45
C LEU A 126 -6.38 -6.43 -4.98
N ALA A 127 -5.18 -6.38 -4.39
CA ALA A 127 -4.10 -7.32 -4.68
C ALA A 127 -4.53 -8.78 -4.43
N ALA A 128 -5.20 -9.05 -3.31
CA ALA A 128 -5.71 -10.39 -2.98
C ALA A 128 -6.81 -10.84 -3.95
N TYR A 129 -7.67 -9.92 -4.40
CA TYR A 129 -8.68 -10.19 -5.42
C TYR A 129 -8.04 -10.59 -6.76
N PHE A 130 -7.00 -9.89 -7.23
CA PHE A 130 -6.31 -10.26 -8.46
C PHE A 130 -5.56 -11.60 -8.35
N ILE A 131 -4.99 -11.89 -7.18
CA ILE A 131 -4.38 -13.21 -6.92
C ILE A 131 -5.42 -14.33 -7.02
N SER A 132 -6.63 -14.12 -6.48
CA SER A 132 -7.66 -15.16 -6.40
C SER A 132 -8.46 -15.33 -7.69
N SER A 133 -8.86 -14.23 -8.34
CA SER A 133 -9.77 -14.23 -9.49
C SER A 133 -9.07 -14.25 -10.84
N GLU A 134 -7.89 -13.60 -10.94
CA GLU A 134 -7.15 -13.47 -12.20
C GLU A 134 -5.89 -14.36 -12.25
N ASN A 135 -5.63 -15.12 -11.18
CA ASN A 135 -4.45 -15.99 -11.03
C ASN A 135 -3.12 -15.22 -11.22
N SER A 136 -3.12 -13.91 -10.93
CA SER A 136 -1.94 -13.04 -10.93
C SER A 136 -1.04 -13.41 -9.76
N ARG A 137 -0.13 -14.37 -9.95
CA ARG A 137 0.78 -14.88 -8.92
C ARG A 137 2.07 -14.06 -8.86
N GLY A 138 2.49 -13.74 -7.64
CA GLY A 138 3.74 -13.06 -7.37
C GLY A 138 3.67 -11.54 -7.52
N PHE A 139 4.54 -10.86 -6.76
CA PHE A 139 4.64 -9.39 -6.72
C PHE A 139 4.62 -8.71 -8.10
N LYS A 140 5.35 -9.24 -9.08
CA LYS A 140 5.50 -8.58 -10.41
C LYS A 140 4.18 -8.58 -11.19
N ALA A 141 3.44 -9.69 -11.18
CA ALA A 141 2.14 -9.79 -11.86
C ALA A 141 1.11 -8.88 -11.18
N VAL A 142 1.06 -8.91 -9.85
CA VAL A 142 0.12 -8.08 -9.07
C VAL A 142 0.42 -6.59 -9.23
N LYS A 143 1.70 -6.17 -9.15
CA LYS A 143 2.08 -4.77 -9.33
C LYS A 143 1.76 -4.25 -10.74
N THR A 144 1.91 -5.09 -11.77
CA THR A 144 1.58 -4.72 -13.15
C THR A 144 0.07 -4.51 -13.31
N THR A 145 -0.73 -5.46 -12.84
CA THR A 145 -2.20 -5.40 -12.88
C THR A 145 -2.74 -4.20 -12.10
N LEU A 146 -2.17 -3.93 -10.92
CA LEU A 146 -2.50 -2.75 -10.13
C LEU A 146 -2.13 -1.44 -10.84
N HIS A 147 -0.94 -1.33 -11.46
CA HIS A 147 -0.57 -0.13 -12.21
C HIS A 147 -1.52 0.13 -13.38
N LEU A 148 -1.87 -0.90 -14.14
CA LEU A 148 -2.81 -0.76 -15.26
C LEU A 148 -4.20 -0.30 -14.81
N THR A 149 -4.65 -0.74 -13.63
CA THR A 149 -5.98 -0.41 -13.10
C THR A 149 -6.02 0.93 -12.37
N VAL A 150 -4.94 1.32 -11.68
CA VAL A 150 -4.91 2.49 -10.78
C VAL A 150 -4.32 3.75 -11.45
N CYS A 151 -3.42 3.62 -12.44
CA CYS A 151 -2.91 4.80 -13.18
C CYS A 151 -3.98 5.46 -14.05
N GLN A 152 -4.99 4.71 -14.50
CA GLN A 152 -5.97 5.20 -15.46
C GLN A 152 -6.91 6.30 -14.89
N GLU A 153 -7.00 6.48 -13.57
CA GLU A 153 -7.91 7.46 -12.96
C GLU A 153 -7.22 8.74 -12.44
N ILE A 154 -5.90 8.76 -12.22
CA ILE A 154 -5.23 9.87 -11.48
C ILE A 154 -4.34 10.76 -12.37
N GLU A 155 -3.81 10.26 -13.50
CA GLU A 155 -2.90 11.04 -14.36
C GLU A 155 -3.53 12.30 -15.00
N LEU A 156 -4.86 12.45 -14.98
CA LEU A 156 -5.51 13.62 -15.59
C LEU A 156 -5.52 14.89 -14.72
N GLN A 157 -5.17 14.83 -13.43
CA GLN A 157 -5.28 16.02 -12.56
C GLN A 157 -3.95 16.59 -12.07
N ASP A 158 -2.90 15.79 -11.86
CA ASP A 158 -1.61 16.30 -11.40
C ASP A 158 -0.79 16.98 -12.51
N PHE A 159 -1.07 16.74 -13.79
CA PHE A 159 -0.44 17.48 -14.90
C PHE A 159 -0.79 18.98 -14.91
N LYS A 160 -1.86 19.39 -14.18
CA LYS A 160 -2.27 20.80 -14.06
C LYS A 160 -1.66 21.53 -12.87
N LEU A 161 -0.92 20.85 -11.99
CA LEU A 161 -0.30 21.47 -10.81
C LEU A 161 1.23 21.65 -10.95
N LEU A 162 1.77 21.35 -12.13
CA LEU A 162 3.20 21.53 -12.47
C LEU A 162 3.44 22.60 -13.56
N ASN A 163 2.44 23.44 -13.89
CA ASN A 163 2.60 24.65 -14.69
C ASN A 163 1.99 25.86 -13.98
#